data_AF-A0A9W6J8W0-F1
#
_entry.id   AF-A0A9W6J8W0-F1
#
_cell.length_a   1.000
_cell.length_b   1.000
_cell.length_c   1.000
_cell.angle_alpha   90.00
_cell.angle_beta   90.00
_cell.angle_gamma   90.00
#
_symmetry.space_group_name_H-M   'P 1'
#
loop_
_entity.id
_entity.type
_entity.pdbx_description
1 polymer ?
#
loop_
_entity_poly.entity_id
_entity_poly.type
_entity_poly.pdbx_seq_one_letter_code
_entity_poly.pdbx_strand_id
1 'polypeptide(L)'
;MTALLVFAVVPADRFDAAVLTGGDGLPPGLRSITAGPLAAVVGAAPEGGLKGREREALLPWLLSSQKVMERLLACAPVLPVALGTVVAEEGRVRRLLEGGAGVLHEALDIVGDRVEMELSVRWHLDGVVARLLGGVATELRQAARNGDEPARRALGTLLAVSVAEERQKVKSRLVARLRAASDDLIVSEPTEPDGVLNLALLVERGADDALLELLNALDAEFGGELTFRLVGPLPPYSFASVQVHLAPAEAVRRARAELGVEPGASLEAVKAAYRRAARESHPDLAASGEPFNSTPVREETREVARFVVLSDAYRVLEAEHVPVSLRRQEASLD
;
A
#
# COMPACT_ATOMS: atom_id res chain seq x y z
N MET A 1 14.33 18.04 18.76
CA MET A 1 13.34 16.93 18.90
C MET A 1 13.58 15.97 17.75
N THR A 2 13.78 14.69 18.05
CA THR A 2 14.12 13.69 17.04
C THR A 2 12.83 13.12 16.44
N ALA A 3 12.69 13.22 15.13
CA ALA A 3 11.58 12.59 14.42
C ALA A 3 11.67 11.06 14.54
N LEU A 4 10.52 10.40 14.45
CA LEU A 4 10.35 8.98 14.67
C LEU A 4 9.93 8.31 13.37
N LEU A 5 10.62 7.24 12.99
CA LEU A 5 10.15 6.32 11.96
C LEU A 5 9.13 5.38 12.60
N VAL A 6 7.97 5.22 11.99
CA VAL A 6 6.92 4.30 12.46
C VAL A 6 6.92 3.07 11.57
N PHE A 7 7.13 1.90 12.17
CA PHE A 7 7.24 0.62 11.43
C PHE A 7 5.91 -0.11 11.37
N ALA A 8 5.21 -0.18 12.50
CA ALA A 8 3.99 -0.98 12.63
C ALA A 8 3.12 -0.50 13.81
N VAL A 9 1.87 -0.93 13.79
CA VAL A 9 0.94 -0.88 14.93
C VAL A 9 0.63 -2.31 15.36
N VAL A 10 0.64 -2.55 16.67
CA VAL A 10 0.39 -3.85 17.31
C VAL A 10 -0.59 -3.69 18.49
N PRO A 11 -1.30 -4.77 18.91
CA PRO A 11 -2.08 -4.75 20.14
C PRO A 11 -1.14 -4.64 21.35
N ALA A 12 -1.37 -3.67 22.23
CA ALA A 12 -0.47 -3.39 23.36
C ALA A 12 -0.44 -4.50 24.42
N ASP A 13 -1.51 -5.28 24.54
CA ASP A 13 -1.69 -6.38 25.49
C ASP A 13 -1.15 -7.73 24.99
N ARG A 14 -0.93 -7.87 23.68
CA ARG A 14 -0.40 -9.08 23.02
C ARG A 14 1.02 -8.92 22.51
N PHE A 15 1.71 -7.88 22.96
CA PHE A 15 3.05 -7.51 22.48
C PHE A 15 4.01 -7.30 23.64
N ASP A 16 5.10 -8.07 23.66
CA ASP A 16 6.21 -7.87 24.59
C ASP A 16 7.28 -6.96 23.97
N ALA A 17 7.46 -5.77 24.55
CA ALA A 17 8.46 -4.81 24.10
C ALA A 17 9.91 -5.34 24.19
N ALA A 18 10.18 -6.40 24.96
CA ALA A 18 11.49 -7.03 25.03
C ALA A 18 12.00 -7.51 23.66
N VAL A 19 11.09 -7.89 22.74
CA VAL A 19 11.41 -8.30 21.35
C VAL A 19 12.13 -7.20 20.57
N LEU A 20 11.93 -5.93 20.94
CA LEU A 20 12.56 -4.76 20.31
C LEU A 20 14.00 -4.50 20.79
N THR A 21 14.50 -5.31 21.72
CA THR A 21 15.83 -5.12 22.30
C THR A 21 16.80 -6.22 21.87
N GLY A 22 18.10 -5.90 21.87
CA GLY A 22 19.18 -6.86 21.59
C GLY A 22 19.27 -7.32 20.13
N GLY A 23 20.47 -7.75 19.73
CA GLY A 23 20.77 -8.29 18.40
C GLY A 23 21.11 -7.24 17.33
N ASP A 24 21.77 -7.70 16.26
CA ASP A 24 22.38 -6.84 15.26
C ASP A 24 21.40 -6.37 14.16
N GLY A 25 21.55 -5.11 13.76
CA GLY A 25 20.82 -4.51 12.63
C GLY A 25 19.41 -4.02 12.95
N LEU A 26 19.04 -3.89 14.22
CA LEU A 26 17.89 -3.10 14.62
C LEU A 26 18.17 -1.60 14.43
N PRO A 27 17.15 -0.81 14.08
CA PRO A 27 17.32 0.64 13.93
C PRO A 27 17.56 1.31 15.29
N PRO A 28 18.28 2.45 15.32
CA PRO A 28 18.56 3.15 16.57
C PRO A 28 17.28 3.64 17.24
N GLY A 29 17.24 3.58 18.58
CA GLY A 29 16.11 4.06 19.37
C GLY A 29 14.81 3.29 19.17
N LEU A 30 14.88 2.04 18.67
CA LEU A 30 13.73 1.15 18.52
C LEU A 30 13.03 0.93 19.88
N ARG A 31 11.72 1.20 19.93
CA ARG A 31 10.88 1.07 21.11
C ARG A 31 9.40 1.09 20.71
N SER A 32 8.52 0.85 21.66
CA SER A 32 7.08 1.07 21.48
C SER A 32 6.61 2.38 22.10
N ILE A 33 5.54 2.94 21.55
CA ILE A 33 4.74 4.02 22.14
C ILE A 33 3.32 3.51 22.26
N THR A 34 2.80 3.42 23.48
CA THR A 34 1.45 2.93 23.76
C THR A 34 0.46 4.08 23.93
N ALA A 35 -0.75 3.90 23.39
CA ALA A 35 -1.91 4.73 23.66
C ALA A 35 -3.17 3.86 23.67
N GLY A 36 -3.80 3.72 24.84
CA GLY A 36 -4.93 2.81 25.02
C GLY A 36 -4.54 1.35 24.72
N PRO A 37 -5.34 0.60 23.94
CA PRO A 37 -5.09 -0.81 23.64
C PRO A 37 -4.08 -1.03 22.50
N LEU A 38 -3.51 0.03 21.92
CA LEU A 38 -2.62 -0.04 20.77
C LEU A 38 -1.21 0.45 21.11
N ALA A 39 -0.22 -0.14 20.46
CA ALA A 39 1.16 0.32 20.51
C ALA A 39 1.71 0.51 19.10
N ALA A 40 2.41 1.63 18.88
CA ALA A 40 3.20 1.86 17.67
C ALA A 40 4.65 1.46 17.93
N VAL A 41 5.23 0.68 17.02
CA VAL A 41 6.66 0.36 17.05
C VAL A 41 7.40 1.42 16.25
N VAL A 42 8.31 2.12 16.92
CA VAL A 42 9.00 3.29 16.37
C VAL A 42 10.51 3.20 16.57
N GLY A 43 11.26 3.92 15.74
CA GLY A 43 12.71 4.11 15.88
C GLY A 43 13.10 5.54 15.55
N ALA A 44 14.35 5.90 15.77
CA ALA A 44 14.85 7.21 15.38
C ALA A 44 14.85 7.33 13.84
N ALA A 45 14.24 8.40 13.33
CA ALA A 45 14.31 8.71 11.91
C ALA A 45 15.67 9.36 11.57
N PRO A 46 16.19 9.14 10.34
CA PRO A 46 17.34 9.92 9.87
C PRO A 46 16.99 11.40 9.77
N GLU A 47 17.99 12.27 9.95
CA GLU A 47 17.82 13.71 9.73
C GLU A 47 17.28 14.00 8.32
N GLY A 48 16.30 14.90 8.20
CA GLY A 48 15.63 15.17 6.91
C GLY A 48 14.72 14.05 6.40
N GLY A 49 14.52 12.96 7.15
CA GLY A 49 13.65 11.84 6.78
C GLY A 49 14.24 10.96 5.66
N LEU A 50 13.40 10.09 5.09
CA LEU A 50 13.82 9.11 4.07
C LEU A 50 13.48 9.53 2.62
N LYS A 51 12.55 10.47 2.44
CA LYS A 51 12.12 10.90 1.09
C LYS A 51 13.25 11.61 0.35
N GLY A 52 13.42 11.31 -0.94
CA GLY A 52 14.39 11.96 -1.81
C GLY A 52 15.85 11.53 -1.60
N ARG A 53 16.10 10.49 -0.79
CA ARG A 53 17.43 9.90 -0.63
C ARG A 53 17.75 8.92 -1.76
N GLU A 54 19.03 8.87 -2.14
CA GLU A 54 19.58 7.86 -3.05
C GLU A 54 19.39 6.44 -2.50
N ARG A 55 19.34 5.46 -3.41
CA ARG A 55 19.05 4.06 -3.08
C ARG A 55 20.02 3.49 -2.04
N GLU A 56 21.30 3.77 -2.16
CA GLU A 56 22.35 3.30 -1.25
C GLU A 56 22.13 3.79 0.18
N ALA A 57 21.63 5.02 0.34
CA ALA A 57 21.33 5.61 1.63
C ALA A 57 20.03 5.07 2.26
N LEU A 58 19.15 4.47 1.46
CA LEU A 58 17.91 3.83 1.93
C LEU A 58 18.12 2.38 2.36
N LEU A 59 19.07 1.66 1.76
CA LEU A 59 19.29 0.23 2.00
C LEU A 59 19.40 -0.14 3.50
N PRO A 60 20.18 0.56 4.34
CA PRO A 60 20.26 0.20 5.77
C PRO A 60 18.91 0.32 6.49
N TRP A 61 18.09 1.30 6.11
CA TRP A 61 16.75 1.51 6.66
C TRP A 61 15.76 0.44 6.21
N LEU A 62 15.85 0.00 4.95
CA LEU A 62 15.03 -1.10 4.45
C LEU A 62 15.36 -2.42 5.18
N LEU A 63 16.65 -2.74 5.31
CA LEU A 63 17.11 -3.95 5.97
C LEU A 63 16.75 -3.96 7.48
N SER A 64 16.91 -2.82 8.15
CA SER A 64 16.51 -2.71 9.57
C SER A 64 14.99 -2.77 9.74
N SER A 65 14.22 -2.17 8.83
CA SER A 65 12.75 -2.29 8.82
C SER A 65 12.32 -3.74 8.66
N GLN A 66 12.93 -4.48 7.73
CA GLN A 66 12.67 -5.91 7.53
C GLN A 66 12.91 -6.70 8.82
N LYS A 67 14.05 -6.50 9.49
CA LYS A 67 14.36 -7.18 10.76
C LYS A 67 13.36 -6.88 11.88
N VAL A 68 12.88 -5.63 11.96
CA VAL A 68 11.82 -5.27 12.92
C VAL A 68 10.55 -6.05 12.61
N MET A 69 10.14 -6.08 11.34
CA MET A 69 8.92 -6.79 10.93
C MET A 69 9.01 -8.29 11.15
N GLU A 70 10.14 -8.94 10.83
CA GLU A 70 10.36 -10.37 11.08
C GLU A 70 10.17 -10.72 12.57
N ARG A 71 10.71 -9.88 13.46
CA ARG A 71 10.56 -10.06 14.91
C ARG A 71 9.14 -9.86 15.39
N LEU A 72 8.48 -8.79 14.93
CA LEU A 72 7.11 -8.48 15.32
C LEU A 72 6.14 -9.56 14.86
N LEU A 73 6.31 -9.99 13.61
CA LEU A 73 5.52 -11.06 13.06
C LEU A 73 5.62 -12.26 13.97
N ALA A 74 6.80 -12.71 14.39
CA ALA A 74 6.94 -13.92 15.21
C ALA A 74 6.15 -13.93 16.54
N CYS A 75 5.74 -12.78 17.08
CA CYS A 75 5.18 -12.70 18.44
C CYS A 75 3.77 -12.09 18.56
N ALA A 76 3.29 -11.32 17.57
CA ALA A 76 2.03 -10.60 17.69
C ALA A 76 1.31 -10.41 16.34
N PRO A 77 0.01 -10.07 16.35
CA PRO A 77 -0.66 -9.42 15.23
C PRO A 77 0.04 -8.11 14.86
N VAL A 78 0.24 -7.87 13.57
CA VAL A 78 0.97 -6.69 13.09
C VAL A 78 0.21 -6.01 11.96
N LEU A 79 -0.07 -4.72 12.12
CA LEU A 79 -0.43 -3.84 11.01
C LEU A 79 0.80 -3.08 10.54
N PRO A 80 1.34 -3.40 9.35
CA PRO A 80 2.47 -2.67 8.80
C PRO A 80 2.09 -1.21 8.51
N VAL A 81 2.95 -0.28 8.88
CA VAL A 81 2.83 1.12 8.48
C VAL A 81 3.54 1.32 7.15
N ALA A 82 3.02 2.24 6.32
CA ALA A 82 3.62 2.59 5.04
C ALA A 82 5.11 2.88 5.22
N LEU A 83 5.94 2.20 4.43
CA LEU A 83 7.39 2.28 4.53
C LEU A 83 7.86 3.74 4.42
N GLY A 84 8.76 4.12 5.32
CA GLY A 84 9.32 5.47 5.34
C GLY A 84 8.44 6.52 6.02
N THR A 85 7.38 6.11 6.73
CA THR A 85 6.54 7.03 7.50
C THR A 85 7.32 7.63 8.67
N VAL A 86 7.49 8.96 8.62
CA VAL A 86 8.17 9.75 9.65
C VAL A 86 7.15 10.63 10.37
N VAL A 87 7.14 10.56 11.69
CA VAL A 87 6.28 11.36 12.57
C VAL A 87 7.16 12.21 13.48
N ALA A 88 6.85 13.51 13.60
CA ALA A 88 7.75 14.49 14.21
C ALA A 88 8.12 14.21 15.68
N GLU A 89 7.20 13.66 16.47
CA GLU A 89 7.39 13.44 17.90
C GLU A 89 6.45 12.40 18.47
N GLU A 90 6.74 11.93 19.67
CA GLU A 90 5.94 10.92 20.39
C GLU A 90 4.49 11.35 20.62
N GLY A 91 4.22 12.63 20.92
CA GLY A 91 2.84 13.12 21.08
C GLY A 91 2.00 12.98 19.81
N ARG A 92 2.64 13.09 18.63
CA ARG A 92 1.98 12.88 17.33
C ARG A 92 1.74 11.40 17.06
N VAL A 93 2.63 10.51 17.52
CA VAL A 93 2.40 9.05 17.47
C VAL A 93 1.22 8.66 18.37
N ARG A 94 1.11 9.22 19.57
CA ARG A 94 -0.08 9.00 20.43
C ARG A 94 -1.37 9.46 19.75
N ARG A 95 -1.37 10.66 19.15
CA ARG A 95 -2.54 11.15 18.41
C ARG A 95 -2.90 10.28 17.21
N LEU A 96 -1.92 9.70 16.51
CA LEU A 96 -2.14 8.72 15.45
C LEU A 96 -2.89 7.50 15.99
N LEU A 97 -2.46 6.95 17.13
CA LEU A 97 -3.06 5.77 17.73
C LEU A 97 -4.46 6.06 18.27
N GLU A 98 -4.64 7.19 18.97
CA GLU A 98 -5.92 7.58 19.57
C GLU A 98 -6.97 7.93 18.51
N GLY A 99 -6.62 8.79 17.55
CA GLY A 99 -7.56 9.18 16.48
C GLY A 99 -7.77 8.09 15.43
N GLY A 100 -6.87 7.10 15.37
CA GLY A 100 -6.99 5.92 14.52
C GLY A 100 -7.54 4.68 15.22
N ALA A 101 -7.87 4.75 16.51
CA ALA A 101 -8.08 3.56 17.33
C ALA A 101 -9.12 2.59 16.76
N GLY A 102 -10.26 3.11 16.29
CA GLY A 102 -11.34 2.29 15.73
C GLY A 102 -10.89 1.52 14.48
N VAL A 103 -10.37 2.23 13.47
CA VAL A 103 -9.95 1.62 12.20
C VAL A 103 -8.74 0.69 12.36
N LEU A 104 -7.80 1.04 13.25
CA LEU A 104 -6.63 0.21 13.53
C LEU A 104 -7.01 -1.08 14.28
N HIS A 105 -7.94 -1.00 15.24
CA HIS A 105 -8.41 -2.16 15.98
C HIS A 105 -9.18 -3.11 15.08
N GLU A 106 -10.13 -2.59 14.29
CA GLU A 106 -10.89 -3.41 13.33
C GLU A 106 -9.97 -4.16 12.35
N ALA A 107 -8.93 -3.50 11.85
CA ALA A 107 -7.99 -4.17 10.96
C ALA A 107 -7.07 -5.18 11.66
N LEU A 108 -6.67 -4.93 12.92
CA LEU A 108 -5.97 -5.93 13.72
C LEU A 108 -6.85 -7.16 13.99
N ASP A 109 -8.16 -6.99 14.17
CA ASP A 109 -9.09 -8.11 14.36
C ASP A 109 -9.28 -8.92 13.07
N ILE A 110 -9.39 -8.24 11.93
CA ILE A 110 -9.50 -8.89 10.61
C ILE A 110 -8.22 -9.66 10.29
N VAL A 111 -7.06 -9.01 10.44
CA VAL A 111 -5.75 -9.60 10.09
C VAL A 111 -5.30 -10.63 11.12
N GLY A 112 -5.59 -10.44 12.41
CA GLY A 112 -5.17 -11.35 13.47
C GLY A 112 -3.69 -11.73 13.41
N ASP A 113 -3.40 -13.00 13.68
CA ASP A 113 -2.04 -13.57 13.61
C ASP A 113 -1.64 -14.06 12.21
N ARG A 114 -2.41 -13.70 11.17
CA ARG A 114 -2.14 -14.14 9.79
C ARG A 114 -0.92 -13.44 9.21
N VAL A 115 -0.32 -14.13 8.26
CA VAL A 115 0.83 -13.68 7.50
C VAL A 115 0.47 -13.61 6.02
N GLU A 116 1.18 -12.76 5.30
CA GLU A 116 1.07 -12.70 3.85
C GLU A 116 2.10 -13.61 3.20
N MET A 117 1.65 -14.38 2.21
CA MET A 117 2.50 -15.15 1.31
C MET A 117 2.32 -14.62 -0.11
N GLU A 118 3.40 -14.12 -0.71
CA GLU A 118 3.42 -13.73 -2.12
C GLU A 118 3.71 -14.94 -2.99
N LEU A 119 2.86 -15.18 -3.98
CA LEU A 119 3.00 -16.27 -4.93
C LEU A 119 3.01 -15.73 -6.36
N SER A 120 4.09 -16.00 -7.08
CA SER A 120 4.17 -15.80 -8.53
C SER A 120 4.13 -17.14 -9.23
N VAL A 121 3.28 -17.26 -10.24
CA VAL A 121 3.16 -18.46 -11.08
C VAL A 121 3.58 -18.11 -12.50
N ARG A 122 4.48 -18.91 -13.06
CA ARG A 122 4.96 -18.79 -14.45
C ARG A 122 4.86 -20.14 -15.15
N TRP A 123 4.97 -20.12 -16.47
CA TRP A 123 5.08 -21.31 -17.31
C TRP A 123 6.18 -21.11 -18.37
N HIS A 124 6.57 -22.18 -19.07
CA HIS A 124 7.46 -22.03 -20.22
C HIS A 124 6.65 -21.66 -21.47
N LEU A 125 6.60 -20.37 -21.82
CA LEU A 125 5.77 -19.87 -22.92
C LEU A 125 6.06 -20.58 -24.25
N ASP A 126 7.33 -20.83 -24.58
CA ASP A 126 7.71 -21.55 -25.81
C ASP A 126 7.15 -22.99 -25.84
N GLY A 127 7.14 -23.66 -24.68
CA GLY A 127 6.55 -25.00 -24.54
C GLY A 127 5.04 -24.99 -24.76
N VAL A 128 4.34 -24.02 -24.14
CA VAL A 128 2.90 -23.83 -24.30
C VAL A 128 2.56 -23.53 -25.77
N VAL A 129 3.29 -22.60 -26.41
CA VAL A 129 3.09 -22.25 -27.82
C VAL A 129 3.38 -23.46 -28.72
N ALA A 130 4.45 -24.22 -28.48
CA ALA A 130 4.76 -25.42 -29.26
C ALA A 130 3.66 -26.49 -29.15
N ARG A 131 3.12 -26.71 -27.95
CA ARG A 131 1.99 -27.62 -27.70
C ARG A 131 0.73 -27.16 -28.44
N LEU A 132 0.37 -25.88 -28.33
CA LEU A 132 -0.79 -25.30 -29.02
C LEU A 132 -0.64 -25.31 -30.54
N LEU A 133 0.57 -25.07 -31.05
CA LEU A 133 0.90 -25.14 -32.47
C LEU A 133 0.63 -26.54 -33.04
N GLY A 134 0.75 -27.59 -32.24
CA GLY A 134 0.39 -28.97 -32.62
C GLY A 134 -1.10 -29.14 -32.98
N GLY A 135 -1.98 -28.30 -32.42
CA GLY A 135 -3.42 -28.29 -32.71
C GLY A 135 -3.84 -27.43 -33.91
N VAL A 136 -2.92 -26.67 -34.51
CA VAL A 136 -3.22 -25.78 -35.64
C VAL A 136 -3.16 -26.53 -36.96
N ALA A 137 -4.12 -26.24 -37.86
CA ALA A 137 -4.20 -26.80 -39.21
C ALA A 137 -2.84 -26.75 -39.95
N THR A 138 -2.46 -27.88 -40.54
CA THR A 138 -1.14 -28.05 -41.18
C THR A 138 -0.93 -27.08 -42.34
N GLU A 139 -2.00 -26.79 -43.09
CA GLU A 139 -2.02 -25.89 -44.23
C GLU A 139 -1.66 -24.46 -43.80
N LEU A 140 -2.31 -23.98 -42.72
CA LEU A 140 -2.04 -22.65 -42.17
C LEU A 140 -0.61 -22.54 -41.66
N ARG A 141 -0.11 -23.57 -40.97
CA ARG A 141 1.28 -23.63 -40.50
C ARG A 141 2.29 -23.60 -41.65
N GLN A 142 2.03 -24.36 -42.72
CA GLN A 142 2.90 -24.41 -43.90
C GLN A 142 2.89 -23.08 -44.66
N ALA A 143 1.71 -22.49 -44.92
CA ALA A 143 1.60 -21.19 -45.58
C ALA A 143 2.36 -20.11 -44.81
N ALA A 144 2.19 -20.04 -43.48
CA ALA A 144 2.91 -19.10 -42.63
C ALA A 144 4.44 -19.32 -42.67
N ARG A 145 4.90 -20.58 -42.65
CA ARG A 145 6.34 -20.92 -42.78
C ARG A 145 6.91 -20.55 -44.14
N ASN A 146 6.13 -20.69 -45.21
CA ASN A 146 6.53 -20.36 -46.57
C ASN A 146 6.54 -18.85 -46.87
N GLY A 147 6.21 -18.00 -45.88
CA GLY A 147 6.28 -16.54 -46.01
C GLY A 147 4.97 -15.86 -46.39
N ASP A 148 3.84 -16.57 -46.38
CA ASP A 148 2.52 -15.95 -46.60
C ASP A 148 2.14 -15.06 -45.41
N GLU A 149 2.18 -13.75 -45.61
CA GLU A 149 1.96 -12.73 -44.57
C GLU A 149 0.53 -12.77 -43.97
N PRO A 150 -0.55 -12.86 -44.76
CA PRO A 150 -1.88 -13.20 -44.25
C PRO A 150 -1.91 -14.44 -43.35
N ALA A 151 -1.28 -15.54 -43.76
CA ALA A 151 -1.24 -16.77 -42.98
C ALA A 151 -0.45 -16.60 -41.67
N ARG A 152 0.67 -15.87 -41.69
CA ARG A 152 1.45 -15.53 -40.48
C ARG A 152 0.64 -14.73 -39.48
N ARG A 153 -0.08 -13.71 -39.94
CA ARG A 153 -0.96 -12.90 -39.07
C ARG A 153 -2.08 -13.75 -38.49
N ALA A 154 -2.75 -14.55 -39.31
CA ALA A 154 -3.82 -15.43 -38.84
C ALA A 154 -3.32 -16.46 -37.80
N LEU A 155 -2.15 -17.07 -38.03
CA LEU A 155 -1.52 -17.98 -37.09
C LEU A 155 -1.16 -17.28 -35.77
N GLY A 156 -0.55 -16.09 -35.83
CA GLY A 156 -0.20 -15.32 -34.65
C GLY A 156 -1.41 -14.94 -33.81
N THR A 157 -2.48 -14.45 -34.43
CA THR A 157 -3.74 -14.14 -33.75
C THR A 157 -4.35 -15.37 -33.09
N LEU A 158 -4.41 -16.50 -33.81
CA LEU A 158 -4.95 -17.74 -33.27
C LEU A 158 -4.15 -18.21 -32.04
N LEU A 159 -2.83 -18.23 -32.13
CA LEU A 159 -1.97 -18.62 -31.01
C LEU A 159 -2.12 -17.67 -29.82
N ALA A 160 -2.20 -16.36 -30.05
CA ALA A 160 -2.40 -15.39 -28.98
C ALA A 160 -3.71 -15.64 -28.22
N VAL A 161 -4.81 -15.92 -28.95
CA VAL A 161 -6.10 -16.29 -28.35
C VAL A 161 -5.99 -17.60 -27.57
N SER A 162 -5.41 -18.65 -28.16
CA SER A 162 -5.28 -19.94 -27.49
C SER A 162 -4.38 -19.89 -26.25
N VAL A 163 -3.31 -19.09 -26.27
CA VAL A 163 -2.45 -18.85 -25.09
C VAL A 163 -3.22 -18.13 -23.99
N ALA A 164 -4.03 -17.12 -24.34
CA ALA A 164 -4.86 -16.40 -23.37
C ALA A 164 -5.93 -17.31 -22.75
N GLU A 165 -6.59 -18.15 -23.56
CA GLU A 165 -7.58 -19.13 -23.08
C GLU A 165 -6.96 -20.16 -22.13
N GLU A 166 -5.79 -20.72 -22.48
CA GLU A 166 -5.09 -21.66 -21.61
C GLU A 166 -4.65 -20.97 -20.32
N ARG A 167 -4.17 -19.72 -20.39
CA ARG A 167 -3.79 -18.95 -19.20
C ARG A 167 -4.99 -18.75 -18.28
N GLN A 168 -6.14 -18.40 -18.83
CA GLN A 168 -7.36 -18.19 -18.05
C GLN A 168 -7.85 -19.49 -17.39
N LYS A 169 -7.73 -20.63 -18.08
CA LYS A 169 -8.03 -21.94 -17.52
C LYS A 169 -7.12 -22.28 -16.33
N VAL A 170 -5.81 -22.06 -16.46
CA VAL A 170 -4.86 -22.27 -15.37
C VAL A 170 -5.12 -21.28 -14.22
N LYS A 171 -5.26 -19.98 -14.52
CA LYS A 171 -5.56 -18.91 -13.54
C LYS A 171 -6.81 -19.22 -12.72
N SER A 172 -7.92 -19.52 -13.37
CA SER A 172 -9.19 -19.83 -12.68
C SER A 172 -9.08 -21.04 -11.76
N ARG A 173 -8.36 -22.09 -12.19
CA ARG A 173 -8.13 -23.29 -11.38
C ARG A 173 -7.26 -23.00 -10.17
N LEU A 174 -6.15 -22.29 -10.35
CA LEU A 174 -5.23 -21.93 -9.26
C LEU A 174 -5.93 -21.03 -8.24
N VAL A 175 -6.63 -19.99 -8.68
CA VAL A 175 -7.37 -19.09 -7.80
C VAL A 175 -8.41 -19.84 -6.98
N ALA A 176 -9.19 -20.74 -7.61
CA ALA A 176 -10.21 -21.51 -6.90
C ALA A 176 -9.61 -22.40 -5.79
N ARG A 177 -8.49 -23.07 -6.06
CA ARG A 177 -7.82 -23.95 -5.10
C ARG A 177 -7.13 -23.18 -3.98
N LEU A 178 -6.46 -22.07 -4.31
CA LEU A 178 -5.76 -21.24 -3.33
C LEU A 178 -6.74 -20.45 -2.45
N ARG A 179 -7.89 -20.01 -3.00
CA ARG A 179 -8.97 -19.39 -2.20
C ARG A 179 -9.52 -20.30 -1.11
N ALA A 180 -9.55 -21.61 -1.37
CA ALA A 180 -10.02 -22.57 -0.37
C ALA A 180 -8.97 -22.84 0.72
N ALA A 181 -7.72 -22.45 0.50
CA ALA A 181 -6.59 -22.68 1.40
C ALA A 181 -6.05 -21.39 2.04
N SER A 182 -6.70 -20.25 1.81
CA SER A 182 -6.34 -18.95 2.39
C SER A 182 -7.58 -18.27 2.98
N ASP A 183 -7.38 -17.48 4.03
CA ASP A 183 -8.44 -16.68 4.65
C ASP A 183 -8.88 -15.54 3.72
N ASP A 184 -7.93 -15.02 2.93
CA ASP A 184 -8.16 -13.98 1.94
C ASP A 184 -7.11 -14.11 0.81
N LEU A 185 -7.38 -13.51 -0.35
CA LEU A 185 -6.41 -13.43 -1.44
C LEU A 185 -6.64 -12.20 -2.34
N ILE A 186 -5.54 -11.69 -2.88
CA ILE A 186 -5.55 -10.61 -3.86
C ILE A 186 -4.85 -11.11 -5.11
N VAL A 187 -5.54 -11.04 -6.25
CA VAL A 187 -5.01 -11.39 -7.57
C VAL A 187 -4.43 -10.15 -8.24
N SER A 188 -3.29 -10.29 -8.90
CA SER A 188 -2.68 -9.23 -9.70
C SER A 188 -2.10 -9.80 -10.98
N GLU A 189 -2.05 -8.98 -12.03
CA GLU A 189 -1.50 -9.39 -13.31
C GLU A 189 0.03 -9.46 -13.26
N PRO A 190 0.63 -10.53 -13.83
CA PRO A 190 2.07 -10.59 -14.04
C PRO A 190 2.54 -9.51 -15.03
N THR A 191 3.77 -9.05 -14.84
CA THR A 191 4.38 -8.10 -15.79
C THR A 191 5.09 -8.83 -16.93
N GLU A 192 5.57 -10.05 -16.68
CA GLU A 192 6.32 -10.84 -17.64
C GLU A 192 5.39 -11.65 -18.59
N PRO A 193 5.74 -11.81 -19.88
CA PRO A 193 4.92 -12.55 -20.84
C PRO A 193 4.66 -14.02 -20.48
N ASP A 194 5.58 -14.63 -19.74
CA ASP A 194 5.51 -16.02 -19.26
C ASP A 194 4.80 -16.16 -17.90
N GLY A 195 4.44 -15.05 -17.26
CA GLY A 195 3.67 -15.06 -16.02
C GLY A 195 2.24 -15.52 -16.24
N VAL A 196 1.72 -16.35 -15.36
CA VAL A 196 0.33 -16.84 -15.40
C VAL A 196 -0.56 -16.01 -14.47
N LEU A 197 -0.13 -15.82 -13.22
CA LEU A 197 -0.75 -14.91 -12.25
C LEU A 197 0.21 -14.57 -11.10
N ASN A 198 -0.03 -13.42 -10.46
CA ASN A 198 0.54 -13.09 -9.15
C ASN A 198 -0.57 -13.06 -8.11
N LEU A 199 -0.24 -13.48 -6.89
CA LEU A 199 -1.16 -13.56 -5.76
C LEU A 199 -0.46 -13.07 -4.49
N ALA A 200 -1.20 -12.33 -3.67
CA ALA A 200 -0.95 -12.24 -2.24
C ALA A 200 -2.00 -13.11 -1.53
N LEU A 201 -1.55 -13.97 -0.62
CA LEU A 201 -2.39 -14.89 0.14
C LEU A 201 -2.31 -14.50 1.61
N LEU A 202 -3.46 -14.33 2.29
CA LEU A 202 -3.51 -14.16 3.73
C LEU A 202 -3.80 -15.52 4.36
N VAL A 203 -2.84 -16.04 5.13
CA VAL A 203 -2.90 -17.40 5.68
C VAL A 203 -2.53 -17.41 7.15
N GLU A 204 -2.96 -18.45 7.86
CA GLU A 204 -2.47 -18.69 9.21
C GLU A 204 -0.95 -18.85 9.22
N ARG A 205 -0.32 -18.37 10.29
CA ARG A 205 1.11 -18.56 10.52
C ARG A 205 1.44 -20.05 10.59
N GLY A 206 2.46 -20.47 9.82
CA GLY A 206 2.89 -21.88 9.77
C GLY A 206 2.14 -22.71 8.74
N ALA A 207 1.33 -22.09 7.87
CA ALA A 207 0.68 -22.76 6.75
C ALA A 207 1.63 -23.09 5.58
N ASP A 208 2.94 -22.80 5.69
CA ASP A 208 3.94 -22.94 4.64
C ASP A 208 3.95 -24.35 4.01
N ASP A 209 4.03 -25.39 4.84
CA ASP A 209 4.08 -26.77 4.38
C ASP A 209 2.80 -27.18 3.63
N ALA A 210 1.63 -26.78 4.17
CA ALA A 210 0.34 -27.06 3.55
C ALA A 210 0.19 -26.35 2.18
N LEU A 211 0.70 -25.12 2.09
CA LEU A 211 0.76 -24.39 0.82
C LEU A 211 1.67 -25.09 -0.19
N LEU A 212 2.87 -25.50 0.23
CA LEU A 212 3.82 -26.21 -0.65
C LEU A 212 3.23 -27.52 -1.18
N GLU A 213 2.57 -28.31 -0.33
CA GLU A 213 1.87 -29.52 -0.75
C GLU A 213 0.76 -29.22 -1.78
N LEU A 214 -0.04 -28.18 -1.54
CA LEU A 214 -1.07 -27.74 -2.48
C LEU A 214 -0.49 -27.31 -3.82
N LEU A 215 0.61 -26.54 -3.82
CA LEU A 215 1.28 -26.09 -5.04
C LEU A 215 1.85 -27.27 -5.83
N ASN A 216 2.45 -28.28 -5.16
CA ASN A 216 2.92 -29.50 -5.81
C ASN A 216 1.75 -30.29 -6.45
N ALA A 217 0.62 -30.39 -5.77
CA ALA A 217 -0.57 -31.04 -6.31
C ALA A 217 -1.15 -30.29 -7.52
N LEU A 218 -1.12 -28.95 -7.49
CA LEU A 218 -1.52 -28.10 -8.61
C LEU A 218 -0.56 -28.24 -9.80
N ASP A 219 0.75 -28.26 -9.56
CA ASP A 219 1.73 -28.48 -10.63
C ASP A 219 1.52 -29.83 -11.34
N ALA A 220 1.28 -30.88 -10.55
CA ALA A 220 0.99 -32.21 -11.07
C ALA A 220 -0.29 -32.25 -11.93
N GLU A 221 -1.32 -31.47 -11.58
CA GLU A 221 -2.55 -31.32 -12.38
C GLU A 221 -2.26 -30.72 -13.77
N PHE A 222 -1.22 -29.88 -13.87
CA PHE A 222 -0.76 -29.24 -15.12
C PHE A 222 0.51 -29.88 -15.70
N GLY A 223 0.79 -31.13 -15.35
CA GLY A 223 1.87 -31.91 -15.96
C GLY A 223 3.29 -31.49 -15.59
N GLY A 224 3.48 -30.70 -14.52
CA GLY A 224 4.79 -30.22 -14.11
C GLY A 224 5.32 -29.04 -14.94
N GLU A 225 4.44 -28.33 -15.65
CA GLU A 225 4.81 -27.22 -16.54
C GLU A 225 4.79 -25.85 -15.84
N LEU A 226 4.40 -25.77 -14.56
CA LEU A 226 4.30 -24.52 -13.81
C LEU A 226 5.51 -24.31 -12.91
N THR A 227 5.99 -23.07 -12.89
CA THR A 227 7.03 -22.63 -11.95
C THR A 227 6.41 -21.72 -10.91
N PHE A 228 6.44 -22.15 -9.66
CA PHE A 228 5.94 -21.40 -8.52
C PHE A 228 7.10 -20.73 -7.78
N ARG A 229 6.94 -19.45 -7.45
CA ARG A 229 7.81 -18.73 -6.52
C ARG A 229 6.96 -18.24 -5.35
N LEU A 230 7.16 -18.86 -4.20
CA LEU A 230 6.50 -18.50 -2.95
C LEU A 230 7.48 -17.70 -2.07
N VAL A 231 7.05 -16.55 -1.57
CA VAL A 231 7.83 -15.66 -0.69
C VAL A 231 7.01 -15.31 0.54
N GLY A 232 7.59 -15.55 1.71
CA GLY A 232 7.01 -15.23 3.01
C GLY A 232 7.62 -16.07 4.13
N PRO A 233 7.11 -15.95 5.37
CA PRO A 233 5.99 -15.09 5.77
C PRO A 233 6.33 -13.60 5.75
N LEU A 234 5.43 -12.79 5.19
CA LEU A 234 5.54 -11.33 5.13
C LEU A 234 4.48 -10.66 6.02
N PRO A 235 4.70 -9.39 6.40
CA PRO A 235 3.62 -8.60 6.97
C PRO A 235 2.52 -8.40 5.93
N PRO A 236 1.26 -8.24 6.37
CA PRO A 236 0.10 -8.16 5.49
C PRO A 236 -0.03 -6.79 4.79
N TYR A 237 1.02 -6.38 4.07
CA TYR A 237 1.11 -5.11 3.35
C TYR A 237 0.02 -4.98 2.28
N SER A 238 -0.29 -6.07 1.58
CA SER A 238 -1.32 -6.08 0.53
C SER A 238 -2.73 -6.01 1.10
N PHE A 239 -2.93 -6.56 2.29
CA PHE A 239 -4.26 -6.66 2.92
C PHE A 239 -4.60 -5.45 3.79
N ALA A 240 -3.64 -4.93 4.55
CA ALA A 240 -3.82 -3.79 5.43
C ALA A 240 -2.50 -3.07 5.73
N SER A 241 -2.25 -1.97 5.02
CA SER A 241 -1.14 -1.06 5.31
C SER A 241 -1.61 0.28 5.85
N VAL A 242 -1.15 0.66 7.03
CA VAL A 242 -1.51 1.93 7.69
C VAL A 242 -0.85 3.10 6.96
N GLN A 243 -1.67 4.01 6.45
CA GLN A 243 -1.26 5.30 5.91
C GLN A 243 -1.43 6.38 6.97
N VAL A 244 -0.42 7.23 7.14
CA VAL A 244 -0.43 8.30 8.15
C VAL A 244 -0.53 9.65 7.45
N HIS A 245 -1.53 10.44 7.85
CA HIS A 245 -1.85 11.75 7.26
C HIS A 245 -1.47 12.93 8.16
N LEU A 246 -0.97 12.65 9.36
CA LEU A 246 -0.64 13.67 10.35
C LEU A 246 0.48 14.61 9.90
N ALA A 247 0.19 15.91 9.93
CA ALA A 247 1.19 16.95 9.74
C ALA A 247 2.09 17.15 10.99
N PRO A 248 3.21 17.87 10.91
CA PRO A 248 3.95 18.31 12.08
C PRO A 248 3.12 19.23 13.00
N ALA A 249 3.36 19.21 14.32
CA ALA A 249 2.61 20.02 15.28
C ALA A 249 2.63 21.53 14.98
N GLU A 250 3.76 22.03 14.48
CA GLU A 250 3.89 23.43 14.06
C GLU A 250 3.00 23.77 12.85
N ALA A 251 2.88 22.87 11.88
CA ALA A 251 1.99 23.08 10.74
C ALA A 251 0.51 23.11 11.18
N VAL A 252 0.14 22.26 12.14
CA VAL A 252 -1.22 22.29 12.74
C VAL A 252 -1.47 23.61 13.46
N ARG A 253 -0.51 24.11 14.25
CA ARG A 253 -0.63 25.42 14.93
C ARG A 253 -0.84 26.56 13.92
N ARG A 254 -0.03 26.59 12.86
CA ARG A 254 -0.16 27.59 11.79
C ARG A 254 -1.51 27.48 11.09
N ALA A 255 -1.93 26.28 10.71
CA ALA A 255 -3.22 26.06 10.07
C ALA A 255 -4.41 26.53 10.94
N ARG A 256 -4.34 26.32 12.26
CA ARG A 256 -5.32 26.86 13.22
C ARG A 256 -5.34 28.38 13.24
N ALA A 257 -4.16 29.01 13.28
CA ALA A 257 -4.05 30.46 13.25
C ALA A 257 -4.61 31.05 11.94
N GLU A 258 -4.30 30.44 10.79
CA GLU A 258 -4.80 30.88 9.48
C GLU A 258 -6.32 30.78 9.33
N LEU A 259 -6.94 29.74 9.91
CA LEU A 259 -8.39 29.55 9.85
C LEU A 259 -9.14 30.17 11.04
N GLY A 260 -8.42 30.70 12.04
CA GLY A 260 -9.01 31.23 13.27
C GLY A 260 -9.79 30.17 14.06
N VAL A 261 -9.23 28.97 14.18
CA VAL A 261 -9.89 27.82 14.81
C VAL A 261 -9.17 27.40 16.09
N GLU A 262 -9.90 27.35 17.20
CA GLU A 262 -9.37 26.94 18.49
C GLU A 262 -8.90 25.48 18.52
N PRO A 263 -7.93 25.12 19.37
CA PRO A 263 -7.55 23.73 19.63
C PRO A 263 -8.77 22.87 20.03
N GLY A 264 -8.89 21.68 19.47
CA GLY A 264 -10.00 20.75 19.78
C GLY A 264 -11.34 21.08 19.10
N ALA A 265 -11.41 22.11 18.25
CA ALA A 265 -12.58 22.34 17.41
C ALA A 265 -12.91 21.12 16.55
N SER A 266 -14.20 20.84 16.40
CA SER A 266 -14.69 19.73 15.58
C SER A 266 -14.42 19.93 14.09
N LEU A 267 -14.46 18.84 13.32
CA LEU A 267 -14.29 18.90 11.86
C LEU A 267 -15.34 19.82 11.20
N GLU A 268 -16.56 19.83 11.71
CA GLU A 268 -17.61 20.71 11.20
C GLU A 268 -17.32 22.19 11.48
N ALA A 269 -16.74 22.52 12.64
CA ALA A 269 -16.28 23.87 12.94
C ALA A 269 -15.11 24.28 12.04
N VAL A 270 -14.16 23.37 11.78
CA VAL A 270 -13.05 23.60 10.82
C VAL A 270 -13.59 23.86 9.41
N LYS A 271 -14.52 23.03 8.92
CA LYS A 271 -15.18 23.22 7.61
C LYS A 271 -15.94 24.54 7.53
N ALA A 272 -16.63 24.92 8.61
CA ALA A 272 -17.34 26.20 8.67
C ALA A 272 -16.37 27.39 8.61
N ALA A 273 -15.26 27.32 9.34
CA ALA A 273 -14.22 28.34 9.33
C ALA A 273 -13.55 28.48 7.97
N TYR A 274 -13.18 27.37 7.33
CA TYR A 274 -12.66 27.36 5.96
C TYR A 274 -13.65 27.97 4.96
N ARG A 275 -14.92 27.55 4.98
CA ARG A 275 -15.95 28.10 4.08
C ARG A 275 -16.13 29.61 4.27
N ARG A 276 -16.07 30.11 5.50
CA ARG A 276 -16.12 31.56 5.79
C ARG A 276 -14.89 32.27 5.22
N ALA A 277 -13.69 31.81 5.54
CA ALA A 277 -12.44 32.44 5.09
C ALA A 277 -12.28 32.40 3.55
N ALA A 278 -12.73 31.32 2.90
CA ALA A 278 -12.72 31.19 1.45
C ALA A 278 -13.72 32.16 0.78
N ARG A 279 -14.92 32.33 1.35
CA ARG A 279 -15.91 33.30 0.86
C ARG A 279 -15.42 34.75 0.98
N GLU A 280 -14.77 35.08 2.08
CA GLU A 280 -14.15 36.41 2.31
C GLU A 280 -12.94 36.67 1.38
N SER A 281 -12.45 35.64 0.70
CA SER A 281 -11.36 35.74 -0.27
C SER A 281 -11.85 35.61 -1.73
N HIS A 282 -13.17 35.61 -1.97
CA HIS A 282 -13.78 35.49 -3.30
C HIS A 282 -14.19 36.88 -3.85
N PRO A 283 -13.90 37.21 -5.12
CA PRO A 283 -14.00 38.57 -5.68
C PRO A 283 -15.41 39.19 -5.68
N ASP A 284 -16.48 38.38 -5.71
CA ASP A 284 -17.86 38.89 -5.81
C ASP A 284 -18.50 39.42 -4.52
N LEU A 285 -17.87 39.27 -3.35
CA LEU A 285 -18.42 39.74 -2.06
C LEU A 285 -17.75 41.01 -1.51
N ALA A 286 -16.64 41.45 -2.11
CA ALA A 286 -15.99 42.72 -1.78
C ALA A 286 -16.47 43.88 -2.69
N ALA A 287 -17.06 43.57 -3.85
CA ALA A 287 -17.51 44.54 -4.84
C ALA A 287 -18.98 44.96 -4.63
N SER A 288 -19.30 45.54 -3.48
CA SER A 288 -20.51 46.37 -3.33
C SER A 288 -20.14 47.70 -2.71
N GLY A 289 -19.41 48.51 -3.49
CA GLY A 289 -19.12 49.91 -3.17
C GLY A 289 -17.86 50.43 -3.86
N GLU A 290 -18.06 51.06 -5.03
CA GLU A 290 -17.18 52.03 -5.73
C GLU A 290 -16.45 51.59 -7.02
N PRO A 291 -16.32 52.51 -8.01
CA PRO A 291 -15.97 52.17 -9.38
C PRO A 291 -14.46 52.14 -9.62
N PHE A 292 -14.05 51.06 -10.31
CA PHE A 292 -12.89 50.91 -11.21
C PHE A 292 -11.75 51.94 -11.08
N ASN A 293 -10.66 51.51 -10.43
CA ASN A 293 -9.33 51.95 -10.81
C ASN A 293 -8.41 50.72 -10.97
N SER A 294 -7.73 50.66 -12.10
CA SER A 294 -7.02 49.49 -12.61
C SER A 294 -5.76 49.14 -11.80
N THR A 295 -5.79 48.03 -11.06
CA THR A 295 -4.60 47.19 -10.80
C THR A 295 -4.95 45.68 -10.73
N PRO A 296 -5.42 45.02 -11.81
CA PRO A 296 -6.08 43.71 -11.68
C PRO A 296 -5.13 42.53 -11.38
N VAL A 297 -3.91 42.53 -11.95
CA VAL A 297 -3.06 41.33 -11.97
C VAL A 297 -2.41 41.01 -10.62
N ARG A 298 -2.07 42.04 -9.82
CA ARG A 298 -1.40 41.86 -8.52
C ARG A 298 -2.36 41.41 -7.40
N GLU A 299 -3.63 41.80 -7.48
CA GLU A 299 -4.67 41.39 -6.52
C GLU A 299 -5.11 39.96 -6.78
N GLU A 300 -5.41 39.58 -8.03
CA GLU A 300 -5.73 38.19 -8.41
C GLU A 300 -4.62 37.20 -8.00
N THR A 301 -3.34 37.54 -8.21
CA THR A 301 -2.21 36.67 -7.82
C THR A 301 -2.14 36.49 -6.29
N ARG A 302 -2.46 37.54 -5.52
CA ARG A 302 -2.44 37.52 -4.05
C ARG A 302 -3.64 36.74 -3.47
N GLU A 303 -4.79 36.82 -4.13
CA GLU A 303 -6.01 36.10 -3.76
C GLU A 303 -5.89 34.60 -4.05
N VAL A 304 -5.38 34.21 -5.22
CA VAL A 304 -5.07 32.81 -5.54
C VAL A 304 -4.07 32.25 -4.52
N ALA A 305 -3.03 33.01 -4.18
CA ALA A 305 -2.07 32.61 -3.15
C ALA A 305 -2.74 32.43 -1.77
N ARG A 306 -3.65 33.32 -1.36
CA ARG A 306 -4.40 33.20 -0.10
C ARG A 306 -5.33 32.00 -0.08
N PHE A 307 -6.04 31.74 -1.19
CA PHE A 307 -6.91 30.57 -1.31
C PHE A 307 -6.15 29.25 -1.19
N VAL A 308 -4.95 29.17 -1.79
CA VAL A 308 -4.07 28.00 -1.64
C VAL A 308 -3.67 27.80 -0.18
N VAL A 309 -3.22 28.87 0.51
CA VAL A 309 -2.85 28.80 1.94
C VAL A 309 -4.03 28.33 2.81
N LEU A 310 -5.23 28.87 2.60
CA LEU A 310 -6.43 28.47 3.34
C LEU A 310 -6.80 27.00 3.07
N SER A 311 -6.66 26.57 1.81
CA SER A 311 -6.96 25.18 1.42
C SER A 311 -5.95 24.20 2.02
N ASP A 312 -4.66 24.58 2.07
CA ASP A 312 -3.62 23.79 2.74
C ASP A 312 -3.84 23.73 4.25
N ALA A 313 -4.18 24.85 4.88
CA ALA A 313 -4.54 24.89 6.30
C ALA A 313 -5.75 23.98 6.59
N TYR A 314 -6.78 24.01 5.73
CA TYR A 314 -7.94 23.13 5.86
C TYR A 314 -7.54 21.65 5.78
N ARG A 315 -6.75 21.24 4.77
CA ARG A 315 -6.28 19.86 4.63
C ARG A 315 -5.50 19.38 5.86
N VAL A 316 -4.63 20.23 6.40
CA VAL A 316 -3.87 19.92 7.63
C VAL A 316 -4.79 19.66 8.82
N LEU A 317 -5.82 20.50 9.01
CA LEU A 317 -6.77 20.32 10.12
C LEU A 317 -7.79 19.20 9.87
N GLU A 318 -8.12 18.91 8.63
CA GLU A 318 -8.94 17.74 8.26
C GLU A 318 -8.20 16.45 8.59
N ALA A 319 -6.91 16.35 8.24
CA ALA A 319 -6.06 15.23 8.59
C ALA A 319 -5.88 15.03 10.11
N GLU A 320 -6.06 16.06 10.95
CA GLU A 320 -6.09 15.89 12.42
C GLU A 320 -7.27 15.04 12.90
N HIS A 321 -8.37 15.00 12.14
CA HIS A 321 -9.58 14.27 12.51
C HIS A 321 -9.60 12.85 11.94
N VAL A 322 -8.88 12.63 10.84
CA VAL A 322 -8.71 11.31 10.20
C VAL A 322 -7.21 11.07 10.03
N PRO A 323 -6.49 10.80 11.14
CA PRO A 323 -5.03 10.77 11.14
C PRO A 323 -4.43 9.58 10.40
N VAL A 324 -5.24 8.53 10.22
CA VAL A 324 -4.85 7.30 9.55
C VAL A 324 -5.94 6.81 8.61
N SER A 325 -5.51 6.12 7.58
CA SER A 325 -6.38 5.27 6.76
C SER A 325 -5.68 3.94 6.52
N LEU A 326 -6.44 2.92 6.13
CA LEU A 326 -5.88 1.65 5.72
C LEU A 326 -5.86 1.58 4.20
N ARG A 327 -4.72 1.16 3.66
CA ARG A 327 -4.60 0.80 2.25
C ARG A 327 -4.67 -0.71 2.14
N ARG A 328 -5.57 -1.18 1.30
CA ARG A 328 -5.59 -2.54 0.77
C ARG A 328 -5.24 -2.46 -0.71
N GLN A 329 -4.41 -3.37 -1.20
CA GLN A 329 -4.16 -3.49 -2.63
C GLN A 329 -5.43 -3.93 -3.34
N GLU A 330 -5.76 -3.24 -4.42
CA GLU A 330 -6.91 -3.61 -5.25
C GLU A 330 -6.56 -4.86 -6.05
N ALA A 331 -7.51 -5.80 -6.10
CA ALA A 331 -7.36 -6.94 -6.99
C ALA A 331 -7.50 -6.47 -8.43
N SER A 332 -6.61 -6.94 -9.30
CA SER A 332 -6.85 -6.92 -10.75
C SER A 332 -7.91 -7.98 -11.03
N LEU A 333 -9.17 -7.60 -10.88
CA LEU A 333 -10.28 -8.39 -11.40
C LEU A 333 -10.51 -7.89 -12.82
N ASP A 334 -10.20 -8.73 -13.80
CA ASP A 334 -10.66 -8.55 -15.19
C ASP A 334 -12.20 -8.48 -15.22
#